data_AF-A0A6L4YL79-F1
#
_entry.id   AF-A0A6L4YL79-F1
#
_cell.length_a   1.000
_cell.length_b   1.000
_cell.length_c   1.000
_cell.angle_alpha   90.00
_cell.angle_beta   90.00
_cell.angle_gamma   90.00
#
_symmetry.space_group_name_H-M   'P 1'
#
loop_
_entity.id
_entity.type
_entity.pdbx_description
1 polymer ?
#
loop_
_entity_poly.entity_id
_entity_poly.type
_entity_poly.pdbx_seq_one_letter_code
_entity_poly.pdbx_strand_id
1 'polypeptide(L)' 'MTTQTIRSTLYLEPGLHQALRLKAATAHRSMSEIVNDAVRASLREDEEDLAAFSGRAKEKTMSYEQFLAKLKADGSI' A
#
# COMPACT_ATOMS: atom_id res chain seq x y z
N MET A 1 -14.20 24.65 3.64
CA MET A 1 -15.02 23.42 3.66
C MET A 1 -14.83 22.78 5.01
N THR A 2 -15.87 22.63 5.83
CA THR A 2 -15.77 21.97 7.12
C THR A 2 -15.55 20.48 6.90
N THR A 3 -14.33 20.01 7.14
CA THR A 3 -14.01 18.58 7.11
C THR A 3 -14.78 17.93 8.27
N GLN A 4 -15.86 17.20 7.97
CA GLN A 4 -16.57 16.47 9.01
C GLN A 4 -15.66 15.37 9.55
N THR A 5 -15.29 15.49 10.83
CA THR A 5 -14.49 14.48 11.53
C THR A 5 -15.41 13.60 12.37
N ILE A 6 -15.28 12.28 12.23
CA ILE A 6 -15.94 11.31 13.10
C ILE A 6 -14.96 10.91 14.21
N ARG A 7 -15.39 10.98 15.47
CA ARG A 7 -14.58 10.51 16.59
C ARG A 7 -14.58 8.98 16.63
N SER A 8 -13.40 8.39 16.49
CA SER A 8 -13.20 6.94 16.54
C SER A 8 -12.25 6.57 17.68
N THR A 9 -12.52 5.46 18.37
CA THR A 9 -11.64 4.88 19.39
C THR A 9 -10.97 3.64 18.81
N LEU A 10 -9.65 3.54 18.92
CA LEU A 10 -8.86 2.43 18.42
C LEU A 10 -7.84 2.00 19.47
N TYR A 11 -7.56 0.71 19.54
CA TYR A 11 -6.52 0.17 20.41
C TYR A 11 -5.21 0.11 19.63
N LEU A 12 -4.14 0.64 20.24
CA LEU A 12 -2.78 0.51 19.74
C LEU A 12 -1.97 -0.33 20.72
N GLU A 13 -1.10 -1.18 20.21
CA GLU A 13 -0.09 -1.82 21.03
C GLU A 13 0.76 -0.76 21.76
N PRO A 14 1.19 -0.99 23.01
CA PRO A 14 1.88 0.03 23.80
C PRO A 14 3.11 0.65 23.10
N GLY A 15 3.91 -0.19 22.44
CA GLY A 15 5.08 0.26 21.68
C GLY A 15 4.72 1.14 20.48
N LEU A 16 3.69 0.76 19.72
CA LEU A 16 3.20 1.55 18.58
C LEU A 16 2.60 2.88 19.04
N HIS A 17 1.83 2.87 20.12
CA HIS A 17 1.30 4.10 20.71
C HIS A 17 2.44 5.05 21.12
N GLN A 18 3.48 4.55 21.77
CA GLN A 18 4.64 5.36 22.17
C GLN A 18 5.38 5.94 20.95
N ALA A 19 5.64 5.12 19.93
CA ALA A 19 6.29 5.54 18.69
C ALA A 19 5.46 6.60 17.96
N LEU A 20 4.14 6.39 17.83
CA LEU A 20 3.22 7.33 17.20
C LEU A 20 3.18 8.66 17.96
N ARG A 21 3.15 8.62 19.30
CA ARG A 21 3.17 9.82 20.14
C ARG A 21 4.46 10.62 19.93
N LEU A 22 5.61 9.96 19.88
CA LEU A 22 6.90 10.62 19.63
C LEU A 22 6.98 11.21 18.22
N LYS A 23 6.50 10.47 17.22
CA LYS A 23 6.44 10.94 15.82
C LYS A 23 5.53 12.17 15.68
N ALA A 24 4.36 12.15 16.33
CA ALA A 24 3.43 13.27 16.38
C ALA A 24 4.08 14.53 16.96
N ALA A 25 4.75 14.39 18.12
CA ALA A 25 5.47 15.50 18.74
C ALA A 25 6.60 16.06 17.86
N THR A 26 7.39 15.17 17.24
CA THR A 26 8.53 15.56 16.39
C THR A 26 8.09 16.21 15.08
N ALA A 27 6.97 15.77 14.52
CA ALA A 27 6.44 16.30 13.26
C ALA A 27 5.55 17.53 13.44
N HIS A 28 5.28 17.96 14.68
CA HIS A 28 4.27 18.99 15.00
C HIS A 28 2.88 18.68 14.42
N ARG A 29 2.48 17.40 14.49
CA ARG A 29 1.19 16.89 13.98
C ARG A 29 0.46 16.16 15.08
N SER A 30 -0.86 16.06 14.97
CA SER A 30 -1.64 15.20 15.86
C SER A 30 -1.47 13.72 15.50
N MET A 31 -1.65 12.84 16.50
CA MET A 31 -1.65 11.40 16.26
C MET A 31 -2.75 11.00 15.26
N SER A 32 -3.93 11.62 15.35
CA SER A 32 -5.05 11.36 14.43
C SER A 32 -4.73 11.72 12.98
N GLU A 33 -4.01 12.82 12.72
CA GLU A 33 -3.58 13.17 11.36
C GLU A 33 -2.61 12.13 10.79
N ILE A 34 -1.66 11.65 11.59
CA ILE A 34 -0.71 10.62 11.15
C ILE A 34 -1.44 9.30 10.88
N VAL A 35 -2.39 8.91 11.74
CA VAL A 35 -3.19 7.70 11.53
C VAL A 35 -4.04 7.82 10.27
N ASN A 36 -4.71 8.96 10.05
CA ASN A 36 -5.50 9.19 8.84
C ASN A 36 -4.64 9.11 7.57
N ASP A 37 -3.43 9.66 7.58
CA ASP A 37 -2.52 9.58 6.44
C ASP A 37 -2.05 8.15 6.18
N ALA A 38 -1.72 7.40 7.24
CA ALA A 38 -1.34 5.99 7.10
C ALA A 38 -2.47 5.16 6.49
N VAL A 39 -3.71 5.35 6.95
CA VAL A 39 -4.89 4.67 6.38
C VAL A 39 -5.10 5.07 4.91
N ARG A 40 -5.00 6.36 4.57
CA ARG A 40 -5.12 6.81 3.17
C ARG A 40 -4.02 6.22 2.28
N ALA A 41 -2.79 6.13 2.77
CA ALA A 41 -1.68 5.56 2.02
C ALA A 41 -1.93 4.07 1.73
N SER A 42 -2.34 3.29 2.74
CA SER A 42 -2.70 1.88 2.57
C SER A 42 -3.84 1.69 1.56
N LEU A 43 -4.90 2.50 1.65
CA LEU A 43 -6.03 2.40 0.70
C LEU A 43 -5.65 2.79 -0.73
N ARG A 44 -4.69 3.70 -0.90
CA ARG A 44 -4.19 4.08 -2.23
C ARG A 44 -3.32 2.99 -2.83
N GLU A 45 -2.47 2.37 -2.04
CA GLU A 45 -1.68 1.21 -2.47
C GLU A 45 -2.60 0.08 -2.95
N ASP A 46 -3.65 -0.23 -2.19
CA ASP A 46 -4.67 -1.21 -2.59
C ASP A 46 -5.35 -0.83 -3.93
N GLU A 47 -5.66 0.45 -4.14
CA GLU A 47 -6.24 0.94 -5.41
C GLU A 47 -5.27 0.77 -6.59
N GLU A 48 -3.99 1.10 -6.38
CA GLU A 48 -2.93 0.95 -7.37
C GLU A 48 -2.73 -0.53 -7.76
N ASP A 49 -2.77 -1.43 -6.79
CA ASP A 49 -2.69 -2.88 -7.02
C ASP A 49 -3.87 -3.41 -7.83
N LEU A 50 -5.09 -2.99 -7.49
CA LEU A 50 -6.30 -3.37 -8.24
C LEU A 50 -6.26 -2.83 -9.68
N ALA A 51 -5.74 -1.61 -9.87
CA ALA A 51 -5.56 -1.03 -11.19
C ALA A 51 -4.50 -1.78 -12.00
N ALA A 52 -3.37 -2.15 -11.38
CA ALA A 52 -2.33 -2.94 -12.01
C ALA A 52 -2.85 -4.32 -12.44
N PHE A 53 -3.59 -5.01 -11.57
CA PHE A 53 -4.23 -6.28 -11.90
C PHE A 53 -5.20 -6.14 -13.09
N SER A 54 -6.07 -5.13 -13.05
CA SER A 54 -7.04 -4.86 -14.11
C SER A 54 -6.36 -4.50 -15.44
N GLY A 55 -5.27 -3.74 -15.42
CA GLY A 55 -4.48 -3.41 -16.60
C GLY A 55 -3.83 -4.63 -17.26
N ARG A 56 -3.41 -5.61 -16.44
CA ARG A 56 -2.82 -6.88 -16.91
C ARG A 56 -3.85 -7.91 -17.36
N ALA A 57 -5.14 -7.67 -17.18
CA ALA A 57 -6.19 -8.63 -17.57
C ALA A 57 -6.17 -9.00 -19.07
N LYS A 58 -5.59 -8.14 -19.92
CA LYS A 58 -5.43 -8.38 -21.37
C LYS A 58 -4.09 -8.99 -21.75
N GLU A 59 -3.16 -9.14 -20.80
CA GLU A 59 -1.88 -9.79 -21.06
C GLU A 59 -2.12 -11.28 -21.37
N LYS A 60 -1.48 -11.77 -22.42
CA LYS A 60 -1.57 -13.19 -22.75
C LYS A 60 -0.83 -14.00 -21.70
N THR A 61 -1.46 -15.05 -21.22
CA THR A 61 -0.77 -16.06 -20.42
C THR A 61 0.22 -16.80 -21.33
N MET A 62 1.37 -17.16 -20.77
CA MET A 62 2.42 -17.92 -21.45
C MET A 62 2.67 -19.18 -20.62
N SER A 63 2.71 -20.34 -21.28
CA SER A 63 3.04 -21.57 -20.58
C SER A 63 4.52 -21.60 -20.20
N TYR A 64 4.87 -22.47 -19.25
CA TYR A 64 6.25 -22.63 -18.84
C TYR A 64 7.14 -23.11 -19.99
N GLU A 65 6.65 -24.01 -20.85
CA GLU A 65 7.36 -24.50 -22.03
C GLU A 65 7.61 -23.38 -23.05
N GLN A 66 6.60 -22.52 -23.28
CA GLN A 66 6.73 -21.36 -24.16
C GLN A 66 7.76 -20.36 -23.62
N PHE A 67 7.81 -20.19 -22.30
CA PHE A 67 8.82 -19.34 -21.66
C PHE A 67 10.23 -19.91 -21.81
N LEU A 68 10.42 -21.21 -21.55
CA LEU A 68 11.73 -21.87 -21.73
C LEU A 68 12.21 -21.82 -23.19
N ALA A 69 11.30 -22.01 -24.16
CA ALA A 69 11.64 -21.87 -25.56
C ALA A 69 12.10 -20.45 -25.90
N LYS A 70 11.45 -19.42 -25.33
CA LYS A 70 11.87 -18.02 -25.47
C LYS A 70 13.25 -17.77 -24.88
N LEU A 71 13.52 -18.27 -23.66
CA LEU A 71 14.83 -18.11 -23.00
C LEU A 71 15.97 -18.83 -23.73
N LYS A 72 15.70 -19.97 -24.37
CA LYS A 72 16.69 -20.62 -25.24
C LYS A 72 16.96 -19.80 -26.50
N ALA A 73 15.92 -19.20 -27.07
CA ALA A 73 16.03 -18.41 -28.29
C ALA A 73 16.75 -17.07 -28.06
N ASP A 74 16.61 -16.48 -26.87
CA ASP A 74 17.30 -15.25 -26.49
C ASP A 74 18.73 -15.46 -25.92
N GLY A 75 19.14 -16.73 -25.74
CA GLY A 75 20.47 -17.10 -25.27
C GLY A 75 20.69 -16.92 -23.77
N SER A 76 19.61 -16.72 -23.00
CA SER A 76 19.69 -16.64 -21.54
C SER A 76 19.92 -18.00 -20.87
N ILE A 77 19.53 -19.11 -21.53
CA ILE A 77 19.76 -20.50 -21.11
C ILE A 77 20.09 -21.42 -22.29
#